data_AF-A0A9J6ADP9-F1
#
_entry.id   AF-A0A9J6ADP9-F1
#
_cell.length_a   1.000
_cell.length_b   1.000
_cell.length_c   1.000
_cell.angle_alpha   90.00
_cell.angle_beta   90.00
_cell.angle_gamma   90.00
#
_symmetry.space_group_name_H-M   'P 1'
#
loop_
_entity.id
_entity.type
_entity.pdbx_description
1 polymer ?
#
loop_
_entity_poly.entity_id
_entity_poly.type
_entity_poly.pdbx_seq_one_letter_code
_entity_poly.pdbx_strand_id
1 'polypeptide(L)'
;MMELDTSRNVADVQGLTTRADGVRSPAAEIILDELAYNSDMLSPFFQVFDDPWWKLKMIMQYFQKYIPKFPVRTRRSNSSVNDSTFEGVLKCFSNSRSTKNIIKKIGMDVAQLLLGHAFLAYLSVSVDSSAENDDFEEMVKGSSLTEICKHIIAAFTSIRKEYKNTEILLLGKEAVFTAATILSTKS
;
A
#
# COMPACT_ATOMS: atom_id res chain seq x y z
N MET A 1 12.86 14.29 -3.91
CA MET A 1 13.53 13.26 -4.79
C MET A 1 12.49 12.52 -5.63
N MET A 2 11.46 11.93 -5.04
CA MET A 2 10.38 11.27 -5.79
C MET A 2 9.43 12.26 -6.48
N GLU A 3 9.40 13.53 -6.08
CA GLU A 3 8.64 14.56 -6.83
C GLU A 3 9.17 14.74 -8.26
N LEU A 4 10.46 14.49 -8.48
CA LEU A 4 11.03 14.50 -9.83
C LEU A 4 10.49 13.34 -10.68
N ASP A 5 10.22 12.19 -10.07
CA ASP A 5 9.59 11.06 -10.76
C ASP A 5 8.16 11.42 -11.16
N THR A 6 7.38 12.06 -10.27
CA THR A 6 6.03 12.55 -10.62
C THR A 6 6.09 13.63 -11.70
N SER A 7 6.95 14.63 -11.54
CA SER A 7 7.06 15.74 -12.50
C SER A 7 7.44 15.24 -13.89
N ARG A 8 8.36 14.28 -13.98
CA ARG A 8 8.70 13.64 -15.24
C ARG A 8 7.55 12.84 -15.81
N ASN A 9 6.83 12.05 -15.01
CA ASN A 9 5.67 11.30 -15.50
C ASN A 9 4.58 12.24 -16.04
N VAL A 10 4.33 13.37 -15.37
CA VAL A 10 3.41 14.41 -15.86
C VAL A 10 3.89 14.99 -17.19
N ALA A 11 5.17 15.34 -17.30
CA ALA A 11 5.76 15.84 -18.54
C ALA A 11 5.68 14.80 -19.67
N ASP A 12 5.93 13.52 -19.38
CA ASP A 12 5.82 12.40 -20.33
C ASP A 12 4.38 12.27 -20.83
N VAL A 13 3.39 12.25 -19.94
CA VAL A 13 1.96 12.18 -20.30
C VAL A 13 1.52 13.39 -21.14
N GLN A 14 2.08 14.56 -20.86
CA GLN A 14 1.82 15.79 -21.61
C GLN A 14 2.63 15.90 -22.92
N GLY A 15 3.49 14.92 -23.23
CA GLY A 15 4.35 14.96 -24.42
C GLY A 15 5.41 16.06 -24.39
N LEU A 16 5.76 16.55 -23.20
CA LEU A 16 6.78 17.58 -22.96
C LEU A 16 8.19 17.00 -22.85
N THR A 17 8.34 15.68 -22.84
CA THR A 17 9.64 15.01 -22.87
C THR A 17 10.02 14.60 -24.28
N THR A 18 11.33 14.51 -24.49
CA THR A 18 11.96 14.19 -25.75
C THR A 18 12.90 13.00 -25.61
N ARG A 19 13.38 12.48 -26.74
CA ARG A 19 14.41 11.41 -26.73
C ARG A 19 15.72 11.84 -26.06
N ALA A 20 16.00 13.14 -25.99
CA ALA A 20 17.20 13.66 -25.34
C ALA A 20 17.15 13.50 -23.80
N ASP A 21 15.95 13.41 -23.22
CA ASP A 21 15.75 13.28 -21.77
C ASP A 21 16.05 11.85 -21.26
N GLY A 22 16.18 10.88 -22.18
CA GLY A 22 16.61 9.51 -21.89
C GLY A 22 15.61 8.69 -21.06
N VAL A 23 15.92 7.40 -20.89
CA VAL A 23 15.17 6.51 -19.99
C VAL A 23 15.85 6.54 -18.63
N ARG A 24 15.31 7.30 -17.69
CA ARG A 24 15.70 7.25 -16.28
C ARG A 24 14.79 6.27 -15.54
N SER A 25 15.37 5.35 -14.76
CA SER A 25 14.61 4.57 -13.78
C SER A 25 14.14 5.51 -12.66
N PRO A 26 12.85 5.54 -12.33
CA PRO A 26 12.34 6.31 -11.20
C PRO A 26 13.12 6.02 -9.92
N ALA A 27 13.40 7.06 -9.12
CA ALA A 27 14.08 6.88 -7.84
C ALA A 27 13.27 5.97 -6.90
N ALA A 28 11.94 6.09 -6.93
CA ALA A 28 11.05 5.19 -6.19
C ALA A 28 11.26 3.70 -6.57
N GLU A 29 11.45 3.40 -7.85
CA GLU A 29 11.67 2.03 -8.32
C GLU A 29 12.99 1.47 -7.79
N ILE A 30 14.07 2.26 -7.90
CA ILE A 30 15.41 1.90 -7.40
C ILE A 30 15.36 1.62 -5.89
N ILE A 31 14.75 2.50 -5.11
CA ILE A 31 14.61 2.33 -3.66
C ILE A 31 13.83 1.05 -3.34
N LEU A 32 12.72 0.80 -4.04
CA LEU A 32 11.92 -0.40 -3.82
C LEU A 32 12.64 -1.68 -4.21
N ASP A 33 13.53 -1.65 -5.22
CA ASP A 33 14.36 -2.80 -5.58
C ASP A 33 15.39 -3.11 -4.49
N GLU A 34 16.04 -2.09 -3.93
CA GLU A 34 16.96 -2.26 -2.80
C GLU A 34 16.25 -2.79 -1.55
N LEU A 35 15.05 -2.27 -1.24
CA LEU A 35 14.23 -2.75 -0.11
C LEU A 35 13.68 -4.16 -0.34
N ALA A 36 13.45 -4.55 -1.59
CA ALA A 36 13.06 -5.92 -1.94
C ALA A 36 14.23 -6.89 -1.85
N TYR A 37 15.44 -6.45 -2.20
CA TYR A 37 16.67 -7.22 -2.09
C TYR A 37 17.08 -7.44 -0.63
N ASN A 38 16.95 -6.41 0.21
CA ASN A 38 17.26 -6.47 1.64
C ASN A 38 16.05 -6.05 2.49
N SER A 39 15.20 -7.01 2.83
CA SER A 39 13.99 -6.78 3.63
C SER A 39 14.27 -6.27 5.04
N ASP A 40 15.47 -6.50 5.59
CA ASP A 40 15.83 -6.02 6.93
C ASP A 40 15.89 -4.49 6.99
N MET A 41 16.05 -3.84 5.83
CA MET A 41 16.05 -2.38 5.70
C MET A 41 14.64 -1.78 5.69
N LEU A 42 13.58 -2.58 5.50
CA LEU A 42 12.21 -2.07 5.41
C LEU A 42 11.77 -1.34 6.68
N SER A 43 12.04 -1.95 7.85
CA SER A 43 11.68 -1.37 9.14
C SER A 43 12.39 -0.03 9.39
N PRO A 44 13.75 0.04 9.38
CA PRO A 44 14.42 1.31 9.61
C PRO A 44 14.09 2.35 8.54
N PHE A 45 13.90 1.96 7.28
CA PHE A 45 13.52 2.88 6.21
C PHE A 45 12.16 3.54 6.46
N PHE A 46 11.09 2.75 6.66
CA PHE A 46 9.74 3.31 6.82
C PHE A 46 9.51 3.98 8.18
N GLN A 47 10.36 3.69 9.16
CA GLN A 47 10.35 4.39 10.45
C GLN A 47 10.86 5.83 10.34
N VAL A 48 11.88 6.10 9.52
CA VAL A 48 12.46 7.45 9.35
C VAL A 48 11.92 8.22 8.15
N PHE A 49 11.20 7.55 7.26
CA PHE A 49 10.64 8.19 6.07
C PHE A 49 9.38 8.96 6.44
N ASP A 50 9.45 10.26 6.70
CA ASP A 50 8.37 10.97 7.41
C ASP A 50 7.22 11.49 6.53
N ASP A 51 7.36 11.50 5.21
CA ASP A 51 6.28 11.97 4.33
C ASP A 51 5.18 10.89 4.19
N PRO A 52 3.96 11.12 4.71
CA PRO A 52 2.93 10.09 4.77
C PRO A 52 2.37 9.74 3.39
N TRP A 53 2.27 10.72 2.48
CA TRP A 53 1.78 10.48 1.12
C TRP A 53 2.75 9.61 0.34
N TRP A 54 4.03 9.98 0.32
CA TRP A 54 5.06 9.21 -0.34
C TRP A 54 5.27 7.85 0.31
N LYS A 55 5.11 7.74 1.64
CA LYS A 55 5.19 6.47 2.38
C LYS A 55 4.13 5.51 1.88
N LEU A 56 2.87 5.98 1.82
CA LEU A 56 1.75 5.19 1.33
C LEU A 56 1.97 4.77 -0.12
N LYS A 57 2.35 5.70 -1.00
CA LYS A 57 2.61 5.44 -2.42
C LYS A 57 3.71 4.39 -2.62
N MET A 58 4.81 4.49 -1.89
CA MET A 58 5.91 3.52 -1.93
C MET A 58 5.47 2.13 -1.46
N ILE A 59 4.77 2.04 -0.33
CA ILE A 59 4.29 0.75 0.19
C ILE A 59 3.30 0.11 -0.79
N MET A 60 2.42 0.90 -1.42
CA MET A 60 1.50 0.38 -2.43
C MET A 60 2.23 -0.15 -3.66
N GLN A 61 3.24 0.57 -4.15
CA GLN A 61 4.09 0.07 -5.24
C GLN A 61 4.84 -1.20 -4.86
N TYR A 62 5.30 -1.32 -3.61
CA TYR A 62 5.90 -2.56 -3.09
C TYR A 62 4.91 -3.72 -3.20
N PHE A 63 3.68 -3.55 -2.70
CA PHE A 63 2.66 -4.60 -2.79
C PHE A 63 2.33 -4.98 -4.24
N GLN A 64 2.26 -4.01 -5.15
CA GLN A 64 1.99 -4.26 -6.57
C GLN A 64 3.04 -5.13 -7.27
N LYS A 65 4.29 -5.22 -6.75
CA LYS A 65 5.30 -6.16 -7.25
C LYS A 65 4.95 -7.62 -6.95
N TYR A 66 4.24 -7.88 -5.85
CA TYR A 66 4.02 -9.24 -5.33
C TYR A 66 2.57 -9.70 -5.40
N ILE A 67 1.62 -8.78 -5.37
CA ILE A 67 0.21 -9.07 -5.63
C ILE A 67 0.08 -9.31 -7.14
N PRO A 68 -0.41 -10.49 -7.57
CA PRO A 68 -0.64 -10.74 -8.99
C PRO A 68 -1.58 -9.66 -9.53
N LYS A 69 -1.10 -8.84 -10.47
CA LYS A 69 -2.00 -8.07 -11.33
C LYS A 69 -2.83 -9.11 -12.07
N PHE A 70 -4.11 -9.25 -11.78
CA PHE A 70 -4.95 -10.18 -12.54
C PHE A 70 -4.92 -9.74 -14.01
N PRO A 71 -4.21 -10.45 -14.91
CA PRO A 71 -4.06 -9.98 -16.28
C PRO A 71 -5.11 -10.68 -17.12
N VAL A 72 -6.40 -10.60 -16.76
CA VAL A 72 -7.44 -11.21 -17.60
C VAL A 72 -8.75 -10.44 -17.50
N ARG A 73 -8.95 -9.56 -18.48
CA ARG A 73 -10.28 -9.19 -18.99
C ARG A 73 -10.94 -10.45 -19.52
N THR A 74 -11.58 -11.23 -18.64
CA THR A 74 -12.63 -12.15 -19.11
C THR A 74 -13.87 -11.32 -19.40
N ARG A 75 -14.54 -11.64 -20.50
CA ARG A 75 -15.62 -10.89 -21.18
C ARG A 75 -16.89 -10.65 -20.33
N ARG A 76 -16.87 -10.76 -19.00
CA ARG A 76 -18.10 -10.80 -18.18
C ARG A 76 -18.12 -10.06 -16.83
N SER A 77 -17.10 -9.31 -16.42
CA SER A 77 -17.22 -8.46 -15.21
C SER A 77 -16.44 -7.15 -15.34
N ASN A 78 -17.11 -6.03 -15.13
CA ASN A 78 -16.57 -4.66 -15.22
C ASN A 78 -15.71 -4.22 -14.01
N SER A 79 -15.15 -5.13 -13.22
CA SER A 79 -14.42 -4.78 -11.99
C SER A 79 -12.91 -4.97 -12.16
N SER A 80 -12.24 -4.05 -12.85
CA SER A 80 -10.78 -4.11 -13.08
C SER A 80 -10.01 -2.85 -12.69
N VAL A 81 -10.53 -2.05 -11.75
CA VAL A 81 -9.87 -0.82 -11.26
C VAL A 81 -9.39 -0.94 -9.81
N ASN A 82 -9.86 -1.95 -9.06
CA ASN A 82 -9.69 -1.94 -7.60
C ASN A 82 -8.30 -2.38 -7.12
N ASP A 83 -7.52 -3.17 -7.87
CA ASP A 83 -6.25 -3.71 -7.35
C ASP A 83 -5.13 -2.66 -7.23
N SER A 84 -5.31 -1.47 -7.82
CA SER A 84 -4.38 -0.34 -7.68
C SER A 84 -4.71 0.57 -6.50
N THR A 85 -5.87 0.42 -5.84
CA THR A 85 -6.27 1.25 -4.69
C THR A 85 -5.81 0.63 -3.38
N PHE A 86 -5.73 1.45 -2.32
CA PHE A 86 -5.36 0.96 -1.00
C PHE A 86 -6.35 -0.10 -0.50
N GLU A 87 -7.65 0.13 -0.72
CA GLU A 87 -8.70 -0.83 -0.38
C GLU A 87 -8.53 -2.16 -1.11
N GLY A 88 -8.16 -2.15 -2.40
CA GLY A 88 -7.90 -3.38 -3.15
C GLY A 88 -6.73 -4.19 -2.62
N VAL A 89 -5.64 -3.52 -2.24
CA VAL A 89 -4.51 -4.15 -1.57
C VAL A 89 -4.99 -4.82 -0.27
N LEU A 90 -5.77 -4.14 0.56
CA LEU A 90 -6.31 -4.73 1.79
C LEU A 90 -7.26 -5.91 1.53
N LYS A 91 -8.09 -5.83 0.48
CA LYS A 91 -8.96 -6.93 0.04
C LYS A 91 -8.14 -8.16 -0.36
N CYS A 92 -6.93 -8.01 -0.88
CA CYS A 92 -6.04 -9.14 -1.15
C CYS A 92 -5.61 -9.89 0.13
N PHE A 93 -5.69 -9.27 1.31
CA PHE A 93 -5.46 -9.89 2.61
C PHE A 93 -6.75 -10.33 3.32
N SER A 94 -7.93 -10.15 2.71
CA SER A 94 -9.21 -10.56 3.30
C SER A 94 -9.49 -12.07 3.20
N ASN A 95 -8.83 -12.76 2.27
CA ASN A 95 -9.00 -14.19 2.02
C ASN A 95 -7.72 -14.97 2.41
N SER A 96 -7.90 -16.09 3.12
CA SER A 96 -6.84 -17.03 3.52
C SER A 96 -5.90 -17.43 2.36
N ARG A 97 -6.46 -17.77 1.19
CA ARG A 97 -5.67 -18.24 0.03
C ARG A 97 -4.77 -17.13 -0.52
N SER A 98 -5.30 -15.94 -0.74
CA SER A 98 -4.54 -14.81 -1.28
C SER A 98 -3.53 -14.30 -0.25
N THR A 99 -3.92 -14.20 1.03
CA THR A 99 -3.04 -13.86 2.15
C THR A 99 -1.83 -14.79 2.20
N LYS A 100 -2.06 -16.11 2.17
CA LYS A 100 -1.00 -17.12 2.15
C LYS A 100 -0.06 -16.97 0.96
N ASN A 101 -0.60 -16.67 -0.23
CA ASN A 101 0.22 -16.49 -1.42
C ASN A 101 1.10 -15.24 -1.33
N ILE A 102 0.61 -14.14 -0.75
CA ILE A 102 1.39 -12.91 -0.58
C ILE A 102 2.46 -13.11 0.48
N ILE A 103 2.10 -13.65 1.65
CA ILE A 103 3.04 -13.93 2.75
C ILE A 103 4.17 -14.86 2.29
N LYS A 104 3.87 -15.87 1.46
CA LYS A 104 4.90 -16.73 0.87
C LYS A 104 5.93 -15.98 0.02
N LYS A 105 5.56 -14.84 -0.57
CA LYS A 105 6.45 -14.06 -1.43
C LYS A 105 7.29 -13.05 -0.66
N ILE A 106 6.69 -12.34 0.29
CA ILE A 106 7.35 -11.21 0.97
C ILE A 106 7.70 -11.49 2.43
N GLY A 107 7.18 -12.57 3.01
CA GLY A 107 7.28 -12.83 4.44
C GLY A 107 6.14 -12.20 5.24
N MET A 108 5.83 -12.81 6.37
CA MET A 108 4.73 -12.37 7.24
C MET A 108 5.07 -11.06 7.94
N ASP A 109 6.29 -10.95 8.47
CA ASP A 109 6.72 -9.77 9.23
C ASP A 109 6.74 -8.54 8.33
N VAL A 110 7.24 -8.69 7.09
CA VAL A 110 7.18 -7.66 6.05
C VAL A 110 5.74 -7.29 5.72
N ALA A 111 4.84 -8.26 5.53
CA ALA A 111 3.44 -7.96 5.25
C ALA A 111 2.78 -7.16 6.39
N GLN A 112 3.01 -7.55 7.65
CA GLN A 112 2.48 -6.85 8.82
C GLN A 112 3.08 -5.43 8.94
N LEU A 113 4.39 -5.29 8.73
CA LEU A 113 5.10 -4.02 8.78
C LEU A 113 4.56 -3.03 7.74
N LEU A 114 4.45 -3.48 6.48
CA LEU A 114 3.95 -2.67 5.38
C LEU A 114 2.48 -2.29 5.58
N LEU A 115 1.62 -3.22 5.99
CA LEU A 115 0.21 -2.93 6.27
C LEU A 115 0.05 -1.92 7.42
N GLY A 116 0.86 -2.05 8.47
CA GLY A 116 0.86 -1.12 9.60
C GLY A 116 1.25 0.29 9.19
N HIS A 117 2.41 0.44 8.53
CA HIS A 117 2.85 1.74 8.04
C HIS A 117 1.91 2.36 6.99
N ALA A 118 1.36 1.55 6.08
CA ALA A 118 0.40 2.04 5.10
C ALA A 118 -0.87 2.57 5.76
N PHE A 119 -1.38 1.87 6.79
CA PHE A 119 -2.57 2.34 7.51
C PHE A 119 -2.31 3.64 8.27
N LEU A 120 -1.19 3.74 8.99
CA LEU A 120 -0.84 4.97 9.71
C LEU A 120 -0.63 6.14 8.75
N ALA A 121 0.09 5.91 7.64
CA ALA A 121 0.27 6.89 6.58
C ALA A 121 -1.07 7.33 5.98
N TYR A 122 -1.96 6.37 5.68
CA TYR A 122 -3.31 6.64 5.20
C TYR A 122 -4.11 7.53 6.17
N LEU A 123 -4.04 7.27 7.47
CA LEU A 123 -4.70 8.10 8.48
C LEU A 123 -4.14 9.52 8.49
N SER A 124 -2.82 9.68 8.44
CA SER A 124 -2.18 11.01 8.38
C SER A 124 -2.64 11.80 7.16
N VAL A 125 -2.58 11.21 5.96
CA VAL A 125 -3.01 11.93 4.75
C VAL A 125 -4.53 12.21 4.76
N SER A 126 -5.34 11.31 5.32
CA SER A 126 -6.80 11.51 5.40
C SER A 126 -7.22 12.60 6.40
N VAL A 127 -6.37 12.91 7.39
CA VAL A 127 -6.58 14.04 8.31
C VAL A 127 -6.15 15.34 7.67
N ASP A 128 -5.07 15.30 6.88
CA ASP A 128 -4.47 16.47 6.23
C ASP A 128 -5.15 16.85 4.89
N SER A 129 -6.11 16.05 4.40
CA SER A 129 -6.78 16.27 3.12
C SER A 129 -7.77 17.44 3.17
N SER A 130 -7.23 18.65 3.27
CA SER A 130 -7.80 19.89 2.73
C SER A 130 -7.09 20.32 1.43
N ALA A 131 -6.17 19.51 0.91
CA ALA A 131 -5.33 19.85 -0.25
C ALA A 131 -5.59 18.92 -1.44
N GLU A 132 -5.88 19.52 -2.58
CA GLU A 132 -6.15 18.94 -3.90
C GLU A 132 -4.95 18.12 -4.41
N ASN A 133 -4.94 16.81 -4.17
CA ASN A 133 -3.99 15.87 -4.79
C ASN A 133 -4.77 14.77 -5.52
N ASP A 134 -4.98 14.94 -6.83
CA ASP A 134 -5.71 14.00 -7.69
C ASP A 134 -5.18 12.55 -7.58
N ASP A 135 -3.86 12.38 -7.48
CA ASP A 135 -3.22 11.07 -7.29
C ASP A 135 -3.65 10.38 -5.96
N PHE A 136 -3.81 11.13 -4.87
CA PHE A 136 -4.23 10.58 -3.57
C PHE A 136 -5.71 10.21 -3.58
N GLU A 137 -6.53 11.08 -4.18
CA GLU A 137 -7.95 10.79 -4.34
C GLU A 137 -8.16 9.51 -5.16
N GLU A 138 -7.37 9.29 -6.22
CA GLU A 138 -7.42 8.04 -6.99
C GLU A 138 -6.96 6.82 -6.18
N MET A 139 -5.90 6.96 -5.38
CA MET A 139 -5.34 5.87 -4.55
C MET A 139 -6.29 5.42 -3.43
N VAL A 140 -7.07 6.35 -2.87
CA VAL A 140 -8.03 6.11 -1.78
C VAL A 140 -9.47 5.95 -2.30
N LYS A 141 -9.67 6.15 -3.61
CA LYS A 141 -10.97 6.20 -4.27
C LYS A 141 -11.89 5.06 -3.88
N GLY A 142 -13.10 5.42 -3.47
CA GLY A 142 -14.20 4.49 -3.27
C GLY A 142 -14.23 3.76 -1.92
N SER A 143 -13.38 4.14 -0.95
CA SER A 143 -13.38 3.53 0.38
C SER A 143 -13.59 4.56 1.49
N SER A 144 -14.59 4.33 2.34
CA SER A 144 -14.77 5.11 3.56
C SER A 144 -13.70 4.72 4.60
N LEU A 145 -13.33 5.66 5.49
CA LEU A 145 -12.43 5.36 6.61
C LEU A 145 -12.91 4.15 7.44
N THR A 146 -14.23 4.01 7.61
CA THR A 146 -14.86 2.89 8.30
C THR A 146 -14.62 1.56 7.56
N GLU A 147 -14.74 1.54 6.24
CA GLU A 147 -14.43 0.35 5.43
C GLU A 147 -12.94 0.02 5.49
N ILE A 148 -12.05 1.01 5.38
CA ILE A 148 -10.60 0.78 5.52
C ILE A 148 -10.28 0.16 6.88
N CYS A 149 -10.83 0.68 7.97
CA CYS A 149 -10.63 0.11 9.31
C CYS A 149 -11.10 -1.36 9.40
N LYS A 150 -12.26 -1.68 8.81
CA LYS A 150 -12.75 -3.07 8.73
C LYS A 150 -11.79 -3.96 7.95
N HIS A 151 -11.28 -3.48 6.81
CA HIS A 151 -10.34 -4.23 5.99
C HIS A 151 -8.99 -4.45 6.68
N ILE A 152 -8.49 -3.48 7.46
CA ILE A 152 -7.28 -3.62 8.28
C ILE A 152 -7.44 -4.74 9.31
N ILE A 153 -8.53 -4.70 10.08
CA ILE A 153 -8.80 -5.74 11.09
C ILE A 153 -8.92 -7.11 10.40
N ALA A 154 -9.62 -7.18 9.26
CA ALA A 154 -9.75 -8.41 8.49
C ALA A 154 -8.39 -8.94 7.99
N ALA A 155 -7.53 -8.06 7.46
CA ALA A 155 -6.20 -8.42 6.96
C ALA A 155 -5.34 -9.03 8.07
N PHE A 156 -5.17 -8.35 9.21
CA PHE A 156 -4.39 -8.86 10.32
C PHE A 156 -4.99 -10.13 10.94
N THR A 157 -6.31 -10.25 10.95
CA THR A 157 -6.99 -11.48 11.38
C THR A 157 -6.68 -12.65 10.44
N SER A 158 -6.68 -12.43 9.12
CA SER A 158 -6.32 -13.45 8.13
C SER A 158 -4.86 -13.89 8.27
N ILE A 159 -3.94 -12.93 8.44
CA ILE A 159 -2.51 -13.21 8.66
C ILE A 159 -2.34 -14.10 9.90
N ARG A 160 -2.97 -13.73 11.02
CA ARG A 160 -2.92 -14.50 12.28
C ARG A 160 -3.53 -15.89 12.15
N LYS A 161 -4.61 -16.05 11.37
CA LYS A 161 -5.26 -17.35 11.14
C LYS A 161 -4.37 -18.32 10.37
N GLU A 162 -3.65 -17.82 9.37
CA GLU A 162 -2.71 -18.64 8.57
C GLU A 162 -1.48 -19.08 9.38
N TYR A 163 -1.04 -18.25 10.34
CA TYR A 163 0.18 -18.48 11.13
C TYR A 163 -0.11 -18.40 12.63
N LYS A 164 -0.87 -19.38 13.13
CA LYS A 164 -1.40 -19.41 14.51
C LYS A 164 -0.34 -19.30 15.62
N ASN A 165 0.90 -19.65 15.33
CA ASN A 165 2.00 -19.66 16.30
C ASN A 165 2.84 -18.38 16.28
N THR A 166 2.46 -17.39 15.47
CA THR A 166 3.25 -16.17 15.31
C THR A 166 2.49 -14.96 15.81
N GLU A 167 3.20 -14.13 16.57
CA GLU A 167 2.64 -12.94 17.18
C GLU A 167 2.50 -11.82 16.15
N ILE A 168 1.46 -11.00 16.31
CA ILE A 168 1.35 -9.77 15.53
C ILE A 168 2.44 -8.81 16.04
N LEU A 169 3.24 -8.23 15.14
CA LEU A 169 4.25 -7.24 15.45
C LEU A 169 3.63 -6.04 16.19
N LEU A 170 4.44 -5.32 16.99
CA LEU A 170 3.96 -4.17 17.76
C LEU A 170 3.21 -3.15 16.90
N LEU A 171 3.79 -2.80 15.74
CA LEU A 171 3.17 -1.90 14.76
C LEU A 171 1.84 -2.44 14.22
N GLY A 172 1.75 -3.76 14.00
CA GLY A 172 0.51 -4.40 13.60
C GLY A 172 -0.57 -4.34 14.67
N LYS A 173 -0.20 -4.51 15.95
CA LYS A 173 -1.11 -4.36 17.08
C LYS A 173 -1.63 -2.93 17.20
N GLU A 174 -0.75 -1.95 17.03
CA GLU A 174 -1.11 -0.53 17.02
C GLU A 174 -2.10 -0.22 15.90
N ALA A 175 -1.84 -0.68 14.67
CA ALA A 175 -2.75 -0.49 13.53
C ALA A 175 -4.13 -1.11 13.79
N VAL A 176 -4.19 -2.35 14.31
CA VAL A 176 -5.46 -3.02 14.63
C VAL A 176 -6.20 -2.31 15.76
N PHE A 177 -5.49 -1.90 16.81
CA PHE A 177 -6.08 -1.17 17.93
C PHE A 177 -6.68 0.16 17.46
N THR A 178 -5.91 0.97 16.72
CA THR A 178 -6.37 2.24 16.16
C THR A 178 -7.59 2.07 15.25
N ALA A 179 -7.57 1.06 14.37
CA ALA A 179 -8.73 0.75 13.52
C ALA A 179 -9.97 0.38 14.34
N ALA A 180 -9.83 -0.42 15.39
CA ALA A 180 -10.93 -0.81 16.27
C ALA A 180 -11.48 0.40 17.06
N THR A 181 -10.61 1.28 17.54
CA THR A 181 -11.00 2.52 18.23
C THR A 181 -11.81 3.43 17.30
N ILE A 182 -11.35 3.66 16.07
CA ILE A 182 -12.08 4.47 15.07
C ILE A 182 -13.46 3.88 14.77
N LEU A 183 -13.58 2.55 14.67
CA LEU A 183 -14.87 1.90 14.46
C LEU A 183 -15.79 2.06 15.68
N SER A 184 -15.24 1.97 16.89
CA SER A 184 -16.01 2.10 18.12
C SER A 184 -16.52 3.53 18.35
N THR A 185 -15.80 4.56 17.92
CA THR A 185 -16.23 5.96 18.07
C THR A 185 -17.26 6.39 17.03
N LYS A 186 -17.43 5.61 15.96
CA LYS A 186 -18.41 5.85 14.89
C LYS A 186 -19.67 4.98 14.99
N SER A 187 -19.74 4.08 15.97
CA SER A 187 -20.90 3.22 16.26
C SER A 187 -21.83 3.87 17.28
#